data_AF-A0A7C5JKE0-F1
#
_entry.id   AF-A0A7C5JKE0-F1
#
_cell.length_a   1.000
_cell.length_b   1.000
_cell.length_c   1.000
_cell.angle_alpha   90.00
_cell.angle_beta   90.00
_cell.angle_gamma   90.00
#
_symmetry.space_group_name_H-M   'P 1'
#
loop_
_entity.id
_entity.type
_entity.pdbx_description
1 polymer ?
#
loop_
_entity_poly.entity_id
_entity_poly.type
_entity_poly.pdbx_seq_one_letter_code
_entity_poly.pdbx_strand_id
1 'polypeptide(L)'
;MRTFKIYLLVFLMAGSTIGFAGNPDRQGEAGANELLFNPWASSAALHGLNTSSILGVAAMRLNVAGISRGYNKAMVAVSNTRLYEGSDLQFNSLGVAVRMGKSGALGVSLAALDFGDIPITTENAPEGTGGVYSPSFYHLGVGYSYTYAKKISVGALVRLIGESTNDISAFGAAIDAGVQYVSGERDNFKLGIALRNIGTPMKFGGSALNFRGKNPEGNRSYELTFQHRAAPFELPSLLNMGFSYDYYFSNAMFLRGMASYTSNAFSLDQVGGGLEFFFRDILVLRGSYMYELGQAAIEQT
;
A
#
# COMPACT_ATOMS: atom_id res chain seq x y z
N MET A 1 -35.50 -23.99 -8.72
CA MET A 1 -34.06 -24.15 -8.41
C MET A 1 -33.17 -24.41 -9.62
N ARG A 2 -33.58 -25.23 -10.61
CA ARG A 2 -32.75 -25.48 -11.82
C ARG A 2 -32.54 -24.25 -12.71
N THR A 3 -33.58 -23.43 -12.90
CA THR A 3 -33.53 -22.22 -13.74
C THR A 3 -32.63 -21.12 -13.16
N PHE A 4 -32.66 -20.89 -11.85
CA PHE A 4 -31.78 -19.93 -11.17
C PHE A 4 -30.28 -20.28 -11.31
N LYS A 5 -29.94 -21.58 -11.25
CA LYS A 5 -28.57 -22.05 -11.47
C LYS A 5 -28.10 -21.77 -12.90
N ILE A 6 -28.98 -21.88 -13.89
CA ILE A 6 -28.66 -21.61 -15.31
C ILE A 6 -28.40 -20.11 -15.51
N TYR A 7 -29.23 -19.23 -14.96
CA TYR A 7 -29.00 -17.78 -15.08
C TYR A 7 -27.72 -17.32 -14.38
N LEU A 8 -27.38 -17.90 -13.21
CA LEU A 8 -26.12 -17.62 -12.52
C LEU A 8 -24.90 -18.09 -13.34
N LEU A 9 -25.01 -19.24 -14.01
CA LEU A 9 -23.93 -19.79 -14.85
C LEU A 9 -23.75 -18.98 -16.14
N VAL A 10 -24.84 -18.51 -16.74
CA VAL A 10 -24.82 -17.60 -17.89
C VAL A 10 -24.24 -16.24 -17.53
N PHE A 11 -24.55 -15.70 -16.33
CA PHE A 11 -23.96 -14.46 -15.83
C PHE A 11 -22.44 -14.59 -15.56
N LEU A 12 -22.01 -15.73 -14.99
CA LEU A 12 -20.59 -16.05 -14.78
C LEU A 12 -19.83 -16.26 -16.10
N MET A 13 -20.47 -16.84 -17.13
CA MET A 13 -19.87 -17.00 -18.47
C MET A 13 -19.88 -15.70 -19.29
N ALA A 14 -20.83 -14.79 -19.08
CA ALA A 14 -20.86 -13.50 -19.76
C ALA A 14 -19.80 -12.50 -19.24
N GLY A 15 -19.23 -12.75 -18.05
CA GLY A 15 -18.19 -11.91 -17.45
C GLY A 15 -16.75 -12.24 -17.87
N SER A 16 -16.52 -13.23 -18.75
CA SER A 16 -15.18 -13.71 -19.10
C SER A 16 -14.58 -13.06 -20.36
N THR A 17 -14.86 -11.78 -20.63
CA THR A 17 -14.02 -11.04 -21.59
C THR A 17 -12.73 -10.67 -20.88
N ILE A 18 -11.60 -11.23 -21.34
CA ILE A 18 -10.26 -10.86 -20.87
C ILE A 18 -10.05 -9.39 -21.30
N GLY A 19 -10.34 -8.47 -20.39
CA GLY A 19 -9.97 -7.08 -20.56
C GLY A 19 -8.46 -6.96 -20.40
N PHE A 20 -7.78 -6.38 -21.39
CA PHE A 20 -6.45 -5.83 -21.18
C PHE A 20 -6.62 -4.58 -20.31
N ALA A 21 -6.29 -4.70 -19.04
CA ALA A 21 -6.32 -3.63 -18.06
C ALA A 21 -4.94 -3.55 -17.39
N GLY A 22 -4.48 -2.34 -17.11
CA GLY A 22 -3.12 -2.03 -16.68
C GLY A 22 -2.47 -0.98 -17.57
N ASN A 23 -1.50 -0.25 -17.02
CA ASN A 23 -0.81 0.84 -17.71
C ASN A 23 0.70 0.57 -17.78
N PRO A 24 1.16 -0.32 -18.68
CA PRO A 24 2.57 -0.70 -18.77
C PRO A 24 3.47 0.48 -19.18
N ASP A 25 2.95 1.45 -19.92
CA ASP A 25 3.72 2.56 -20.49
C ASP A 25 4.31 3.52 -19.44
N ARG A 26 3.77 3.50 -18.21
CA ARG A 26 4.15 4.45 -17.14
C ARG A 26 4.92 3.80 -15.98
N GLN A 27 5.26 2.52 -16.05
CA GLN A 27 5.88 1.82 -14.90
C GLN A 27 7.21 2.43 -14.45
N GLY A 28 7.96 3.06 -15.37
CA GLY A 28 9.23 3.74 -15.06
C GLY A 28 9.08 5.16 -14.49
N GLU A 29 7.87 5.73 -14.44
CA GLU A 29 7.64 7.11 -13.97
C GLU A 29 7.32 7.18 -12.46
N ALA A 30 6.98 6.05 -11.82
CA ALA A 30 6.67 6.02 -10.39
C ALA A 30 7.89 5.69 -9.52
N GLY A 31 7.98 6.35 -8.37
CA GLY A 31 8.87 5.98 -7.28
C GLY A 31 8.09 5.72 -5.98
N ALA A 32 8.71 5.90 -4.81
CA ALA A 32 8.07 5.69 -3.51
C ALA A 32 7.39 4.32 -3.34
N ASN A 33 8.08 3.25 -3.79
CA ASN A 33 7.53 1.88 -3.81
C ASN A 33 7.26 1.32 -2.41
N GLU A 34 7.86 1.87 -1.36
CA GLU A 34 7.53 1.54 0.03
C GLU A 34 6.06 1.79 0.37
N LEU A 35 5.38 2.70 -0.34
CA LEU A 35 3.93 2.91 -0.22
C LEU A 35 3.09 1.70 -0.67
N LEU A 36 3.69 0.76 -1.40
CA LEU A 36 3.07 -0.48 -1.90
C LEU A 36 3.25 -1.66 -0.94
N PHE A 37 4.12 -1.56 0.07
CA PHE A 37 4.26 -2.58 1.11
C PHE A 37 3.16 -2.50 2.16
N ASN A 38 2.61 -3.66 2.52
CA ASN A 38 1.60 -3.77 3.58
C ASN A 38 2.27 -4.27 4.87
N PRO A 39 2.43 -3.41 5.89
CA PRO A 39 3.14 -3.80 7.11
C PRO A 39 2.30 -4.65 8.05
N TRP A 40 0.99 -4.77 7.82
CA TRP A 40 0.07 -5.37 8.77
C TRP A 40 -0.14 -6.85 8.45
N ALA A 41 0.46 -7.75 9.23
CA ALA A 41 0.44 -9.19 8.98
C ALA A 41 -0.95 -9.76 8.64
N SER A 42 -2.01 -9.31 9.33
CA SER A 42 -3.39 -9.74 9.06
C SER A 42 -3.91 -9.35 7.68
N SER A 43 -3.54 -8.17 7.18
CA SER A 43 -3.92 -7.69 5.84
C SER A 43 -2.94 -8.16 4.77
N ALA A 44 -1.65 -8.28 5.10
CA ALA A 44 -0.61 -8.81 4.22
C ALA A 44 -0.86 -10.29 3.89
N ALA A 45 -1.30 -11.10 4.86
CA ALA A 45 -1.73 -12.49 4.65
C ALA A 45 -2.92 -12.64 3.69
N LEU A 46 -3.58 -11.52 3.33
CA LEU A 46 -4.68 -11.46 2.38
C LEU A 46 -4.31 -10.67 1.12
N HIS A 47 -3.04 -10.37 0.87
CA HIS A 47 -2.58 -9.47 -0.21
C HIS A 47 -3.29 -8.09 -0.22
N GLY A 48 -3.81 -7.62 0.91
CA GLY A 48 -4.63 -6.41 0.94
C GLY A 48 -5.99 -6.52 0.24
N LEU A 49 -6.49 -7.73 -0.01
CA LEU A 49 -7.83 -7.95 -0.60
C LEU A 49 -8.97 -7.55 0.37
N ASN A 50 -8.66 -7.33 1.64
CA ASN A 50 -9.64 -6.99 2.66
C ASN A 50 -10.08 -5.51 2.66
N THR A 51 -10.01 -4.80 1.51
CA THR A 51 -10.38 -3.39 1.34
C THR A 51 -11.76 -3.04 1.91
N SER A 52 -12.74 -3.94 1.79
CA SER A 52 -14.11 -3.78 2.30
C SER A 52 -14.27 -4.00 3.80
N SER A 53 -13.32 -4.68 4.44
CA SER A 53 -13.45 -5.18 5.81
C SER A 53 -12.28 -4.83 6.73
N ILE A 54 -11.27 -4.14 6.21
CA ILE A 54 -10.14 -3.64 6.99
C ILE A 54 -10.61 -2.59 8.01
N LEU A 55 -9.96 -2.57 9.16
CA LEU A 55 -10.40 -1.83 10.33
C LEU A 55 -9.22 -1.30 11.17
N GLY A 56 -9.49 -0.30 12.00
CA GLY A 56 -8.55 0.24 12.97
C GLY A 56 -7.27 0.80 12.35
N VAL A 57 -6.12 0.50 12.97
CA VAL A 57 -4.82 1.03 12.54
C VAL A 57 -4.48 0.60 11.12
N ALA A 58 -4.74 -0.68 10.78
CA ALA A 58 -4.41 -1.21 9.46
C ALA A 58 -5.18 -0.53 8.32
N ALA A 59 -6.37 0.02 8.63
CA ALA A 59 -7.21 0.72 7.66
C ALA A 59 -6.50 1.93 7.02
N MET A 60 -5.62 2.62 7.76
CA MET A 60 -4.82 3.76 7.24
C MET A 60 -3.94 3.39 6.06
N ARG A 61 -3.64 2.10 5.85
CA ARG A 61 -2.80 1.61 4.76
C ARG A 61 -3.59 1.14 3.54
N LEU A 62 -4.89 0.84 3.66
CA LEU A 62 -5.66 0.21 2.58
C LEU A 62 -6.99 0.91 2.29
N ASN A 63 -7.79 1.20 3.31
CA ASN A 63 -9.04 1.93 3.17
C ASN A 63 -9.30 2.73 4.45
N VAL A 64 -9.01 4.03 4.40
CA VAL A 64 -9.07 4.96 5.54
C VAL A 64 -10.45 5.02 6.21
N ALA A 65 -11.55 4.67 5.51
CA ALA A 65 -12.88 4.59 6.12
C ALA A 65 -12.97 3.57 7.27
N GLY A 66 -12.11 2.56 7.29
CA GLY A 66 -12.07 1.52 8.31
C GLY A 66 -11.51 1.97 9.66
N ILE A 67 -10.89 3.16 9.76
CA ILE A 67 -10.31 3.64 11.03
C ILE A 67 -11.37 3.69 12.13
N SER A 68 -12.63 3.98 11.83
CA SER A 68 -13.69 4.12 12.84
C SER A 68 -14.42 2.80 13.15
N ARG A 69 -13.88 1.65 12.74
CA ARG A 69 -14.49 0.32 12.92
C ARG A 69 -13.62 -0.62 13.74
N GLY A 70 -14.26 -1.58 14.41
CA GLY A 70 -13.61 -2.76 14.97
C GLY A 70 -12.97 -2.64 16.35
N TYR A 71 -13.17 -1.53 17.07
CA TYR A 71 -12.64 -1.35 18.43
C TYR A 71 -13.41 -0.27 19.22
N ASN A 72 -13.25 -0.30 20.55
CA ASN A 72 -14.07 0.49 21.47
C ASN A 72 -13.52 1.88 21.80
N LYS A 73 -12.22 1.99 22.13
CA LYS A 73 -11.60 3.26 22.57
C LYS A 73 -10.36 3.59 21.77
N ALA A 74 -9.36 2.73 21.82
CA ALA A 74 -8.14 2.88 21.08
C ALA A 74 -7.66 1.52 20.56
N MET A 75 -6.89 1.54 19.48
CA MET A 75 -6.16 0.42 18.95
C MET A 75 -4.72 0.88 18.71
N VAL A 76 -3.77 0.08 19.16
CA VAL A 76 -2.35 0.26 18.87
C VAL A 76 -1.89 -0.96 18.09
N ALA A 77 -1.11 -0.76 17.04
CA ALA A 77 -0.50 -1.84 16.29
C ALA A 77 0.98 -1.53 16.06
N VAL A 78 1.80 -2.56 16.19
CA VAL A 78 3.23 -2.54 15.87
C VAL A 78 3.49 -3.74 14.98
N SER A 79 4.35 -3.58 13.99
CA SER A 79 4.83 -4.68 13.18
C SER A 79 6.28 -4.48 12.74
N ASN A 80 6.95 -5.60 12.55
CA ASN A 80 8.24 -5.70 11.89
C ASN A 80 8.09 -6.77 10.81
N THR A 81 8.55 -6.47 9.60
CA THR A 81 8.56 -7.38 8.47
C THR A 81 9.97 -7.47 7.94
N ARG A 82 10.56 -8.67 7.96
CA ARG A 82 11.81 -8.96 7.27
C ARG A 82 11.50 -9.20 5.79
N LEU A 83 12.01 -8.33 4.93
CA LEU A 83 11.82 -8.46 3.49
C LEU A 83 12.99 -9.23 2.90
N TYR A 84 12.70 -10.22 2.06
CA TYR A 84 13.67 -11.06 1.33
C TYR A 84 14.72 -11.77 2.20
N GLU A 85 14.69 -13.10 2.19
CA GLU A 85 15.70 -13.89 2.90
C GLU A 85 17.10 -13.63 2.33
N GLY A 86 18.06 -13.30 3.20
CA GLY A 86 19.44 -12.96 2.82
C GLY A 86 19.70 -11.45 2.65
N SER A 87 18.69 -10.59 2.82
CA SER A 87 18.89 -9.13 2.87
C SER A 87 18.68 -8.58 4.28
N ASP A 88 19.24 -7.41 4.56
CA ASP A 88 19.05 -6.67 5.81
C ASP A 88 17.79 -5.77 5.79
N LEU A 89 16.95 -5.90 4.77
CA LEU A 89 15.76 -5.07 4.60
C LEU A 89 14.71 -5.35 5.68
N GLN A 90 14.38 -4.30 6.44
CA GLN A 90 13.36 -4.36 7.48
C GLN A 90 12.30 -3.28 7.26
N PHE A 91 11.04 -3.70 7.28
CA PHE A 91 9.91 -2.80 7.24
C PHE A 91 9.21 -2.76 8.59
N ASN A 92 9.44 -1.67 9.31
CA ASN A 92 8.93 -1.42 10.66
C ASN A 92 7.71 -0.52 10.59
N SER A 93 6.69 -0.77 11.42
CA SER A 93 5.52 0.08 11.48
C SER A 93 4.93 0.18 12.87
N LEU A 94 4.41 1.37 13.16
CA LEU A 94 3.70 1.72 14.38
C LEU A 94 2.45 2.50 13.99
N GLY A 95 1.34 2.24 14.65
CA GLY A 95 0.18 3.10 14.51
C GLY A 95 -0.77 3.03 15.69
N VAL A 96 -1.52 4.11 15.84
CA VAL A 96 -2.51 4.31 16.88
C VAL A 96 -3.78 4.85 16.25
N ALA A 97 -4.93 4.31 16.64
CA ALA A 97 -6.24 4.80 16.23
C ALA A 97 -7.10 4.99 17.48
N VAL A 98 -7.70 6.17 17.65
CA VAL A 98 -8.49 6.57 18.82
C VAL A 98 -9.88 7.01 18.39
N ARG A 99 -10.90 6.51 19.09
CA ARG A 99 -12.30 6.87 18.87
C ARG A 99 -12.55 8.30 19.33
N MET A 100 -13.17 9.09 18.47
CA MET A 100 -13.64 10.44 18.77
C MET A 100 -15.17 10.41 18.83
N GLY A 101 -15.69 10.28 20.05
CA GLY A 101 -17.12 10.10 20.29
C GLY A 101 -17.65 8.74 19.80
N LYS A 102 -18.91 8.72 19.34
CA LYS A 102 -19.61 7.46 18.98
C LYS A 102 -19.39 7.01 17.54
N SER A 103 -18.93 7.89 16.65
CA SER A 103 -18.89 7.65 15.22
C SER A 103 -17.57 8.02 14.55
N GLY A 104 -16.79 8.93 15.14
CA GLY A 104 -15.52 9.38 14.61
C GLY A 104 -14.33 8.55 15.12
N ALA A 105 -13.23 8.59 14.40
CA ALA A 105 -11.93 8.12 14.87
C ALA A 105 -10.78 8.84 14.16
N LEU A 106 -9.75 9.17 14.92
CA LEU A 106 -8.48 9.70 14.43
C LEU A 106 -7.43 8.60 14.49
N GLY A 107 -6.58 8.52 13.47
CA GLY A 107 -5.47 7.59 13.39
C GLY A 107 -4.17 8.28 13.01
N VAL A 108 -3.07 7.78 13.55
CA VAL A 108 -1.70 8.14 13.17
C VAL A 108 -0.93 6.87 12.91
N SER A 109 -0.20 6.80 11.80
CA SER A 109 0.66 5.66 11.43
C SER A 109 2.01 6.14 10.92
N LEU A 110 3.06 5.41 11.29
CA LEU A 110 4.40 5.55 10.78
C LEU A 110 4.83 4.20 10.23
N ALA A 111 5.37 4.15 9.03
CA ALA A 111 6.12 3.01 8.55
C ALA A 111 7.49 3.49 8.05
N ALA A 112 8.51 2.65 8.24
CA ALA A 112 9.86 2.91 7.80
C ALA A 112 10.45 1.64 7.18
N LEU A 113 11.03 1.79 6.00
CA LEU A 113 11.85 0.79 5.33
C LEU A 113 13.32 1.14 5.60
N ASP A 114 13.97 0.26 6.36
CA ASP A 114 15.38 0.30 6.68
C ASP A 114 16.11 -0.68 5.75
N PHE A 115 17.15 -0.19 5.09
CA PHE A 115 17.97 -0.96 4.16
C PHE A 115 19.17 -1.63 4.83
N GLY A 116 19.42 -1.34 6.11
CA GLY A 116 20.65 -1.75 6.78
C GLY A 116 21.87 -1.00 6.23
N ASP A 117 23.05 -1.51 6.56
CA ASP A 117 24.32 -0.92 6.15
C ASP A 117 24.78 -1.55 4.83
N ILE A 118 24.82 -0.76 3.76
CA ILE A 118 25.28 -1.21 2.45
C ILE A 118 26.74 -0.81 2.25
N PRO A 119 27.66 -1.75 1.96
CA PRO A 119 29.06 -1.43 1.74
C PRO A 119 29.25 -0.62 0.46
N ILE A 120 30.07 0.42 0.53
CA ILE A 120 30.44 1.22 -0.64
C ILE A 120 31.52 0.47 -1.43
N THR A 121 31.22 0.07 -2.65
CA THR A 121 32.14 -0.65 -3.55
C THR A 121 32.67 0.26 -4.66
N THR A 122 33.89 0.00 -5.13
CA THR A 122 34.45 0.64 -6.33
C THR A 122 35.08 -0.42 -7.23
N GLU A 123 35.41 -0.07 -8.47
CA GLU A 123 36.13 -0.99 -9.37
C GLU A 123 37.43 -1.54 -8.74
N ASN A 124 38.11 -0.71 -7.94
CA ASN A 124 39.35 -1.09 -7.25
C ASN A 124 39.13 -1.80 -5.91
N ALA A 125 37.90 -1.77 -5.37
CA ALA A 125 37.54 -2.36 -4.08
C ALA A 125 36.11 -2.95 -4.16
N PRO A 126 35.94 -4.09 -4.85
CA PRO A 126 34.63 -4.73 -5.04
C PRO A 126 34.06 -5.32 -3.74
N GLU A 127 34.93 -5.72 -2.80
CA GLU A 127 34.55 -6.23 -1.47
C GLU A 127 34.20 -5.13 -0.47
N GLY A 128 34.24 -3.87 -0.89
CA GLY A 128 33.97 -2.70 -0.06
C GLY A 128 35.21 -1.87 0.24
N THR A 129 34.99 -0.58 0.33
CA THR A 129 36.01 0.44 0.66
C THR A 129 36.20 0.63 2.17
N GLY A 130 35.41 -0.06 3.00
CA GLY A 130 35.31 0.16 4.44
C GLY A 130 34.27 1.23 4.84
N GLY A 131 33.74 1.98 3.88
CA GLY A 131 32.59 2.88 4.10
C GLY A 131 31.26 2.16 3.87
N VAL A 132 30.21 2.62 4.55
CA VAL A 132 28.84 2.16 4.39
C VAL A 132 27.89 3.32 4.15
N TYR A 133 26.75 3.06 3.53
CA TYR A 133 25.62 3.98 3.46
C TYR A 133 24.33 3.23 3.80
N SER A 134 23.40 3.93 4.47
CA SER A 134 22.20 3.30 5.03
C SER A 134 20.97 4.10 4.62
N PRO A 135 20.38 3.80 3.45
CA PRO A 135 19.15 4.44 3.00
C PRO A 135 18.00 4.21 3.98
N SER A 136 17.12 5.20 4.13
CA SER A 136 15.93 5.10 4.97
C SER A 136 14.75 5.79 4.29
N PHE A 137 13.70 5.02 4.04
CA PHE A 137 12.43 5.52 3.50
C PHE A 137 11.35 5.43 4.56
N TYR A 138 10.49 6.44 4.66
CA TYR A 138 9.42 6.43 5.64
C TYR A 138 8.18 7.13 5.13
N HIS A 139 7.04 6.78 5.71
CA HIS A 139 5.81 7.53 5.53
C HIS A 139 5.03 7.69 6.83
N LEU A 140 4.59 8.93 7.09
CA LEU A 140 3.76 9.31 8.24
C LEU A 140 2.35 9.65 7.74
N GLY A 141 1.36 8.88 8.18
CA GLY A 141 -0.04 9.09 7.85
C GLY A 141 -0.84 9.60 9.05
N VAL A 142 -1.63 10.65 8.85
CA VAL A 142 -2.66 11.11 9.80
C VAL A 142 -4.01 11.03 9.12
N GLY A 143 -4.91 10.22 9.66
CA GLY A 143 -6.21 9.93 9.06
C GLY A 143 -7.37 10.18 10.02
N TYR A 144 -8.50 10.57 9.46
CA TYR A 144 -9.76 10.62 10.19
C TYR A 144 -10.82 9.84 9.42
N SER A 145 -11.72 9.19 10.15
CA SER A 145 -12.89 8.58 9.56
C SER A 145 -14.13 8.78 10.43
N TYR A 146 -15.28 8.75 9.77
CA TYR A 146 -16.58 8.90 10.40
C TYR A 146 -17.54 7.83 9.90
N THR A 147 -18.19 7.15 10.84
CA THR A 147 -19.21 6.14 10.56
C THR A 147 -20.62 6.70 10.78
N TYR A 148 -21.36 6.87 9.69
CA TYR A 148 -22.76 7.26 9.65
C TYR A 148 -23.69 6.04 9.80
N ALA A 149 -24.63 6.16 10.74
CA ALA A 149 -25.68 5.16 11.01
C ALA A 149 -25.18 3.71 11.19
N LYS A 150 -23.91 3.52 11.60
CA LYS A 150 -23.23 2.21 11.67
C LYS A 150 -23.08 1.46 10.32
N LYS A 151 -23.57 2.04 9.22
CA LYS A 151 -23.65 1.39 7.91
C LYS A 151 -22.60 1.93 6.94
N ILE A 152 -22.47 3.25 6.82
CA ILE A 152 -21.52 3.88 5.90
C ILE A 152 -20.39 4.50 6.71
N SER A 153 -19.15 4.22 6.33
CA SER A 153 -17.96 4.90 6.86
C SER A 153 -17.27 5.63 5.73
N VAL A 154 -16.83 6.85 6.00
CA VAL A 154 -16.01 7.65 5.09
C VAL A 154 -14.74 8.06 5.81
N GLY A 155 -13.64 8.19 5.10
CA GLY A 155 -12.39 8.65 5.69
C GLY A 155 -11.51 9.40 4.70
N ALA A 156 -10.60 10.19 5.27
CA ALA A 156 -9.55 10.90 4.55
C ALA A 156 -8.26 10.83 5.37
N LEU A 157 -7.13 10.73 4.69
CA LEU A 157 -5.81 10.68 5.31
C LEU A 157 -4.83 11.51 4.52
N VAL A 158 -3.96 12.23 5.23
CA VAL A 158 -2.79 12.90 4.66
C VAL A 158 -1.57 12.05 5.00
N ARG A 159 -0.72 11.80 3.99
CA ARG A 159 0.53 11.05 4.12
C ARG A 159 1.70 11.94 3.74
N LEU A 160 2.69 12.04 4.61
CA LEU A 160 4.00 12.61 4.31
C LEU A 160 4.96 11.47 4.00
N ILE A 161 5.72 11.59 2.92
CA ILE A 161 6.67 10.58 2.42
C ILE A 161 8.06 11.21 2.42
N GLY A 162 9.04 10.48 2.94
CA GLY A 162 10.45 10.88 2.90
C GLY A 162 11.32 9.72 2.48
N GLU A 163 12.19 9.97 1.51
CA GLU A 163 13.24 9.05 1.08
C GLU A 163 14.59 9.74 1.29
N SER A 164 15.55 9.06 1.91
CA SER A 164 16.84 9.68 2.20
C SER A 164 17.99 8.69 2.24
N THR A 165 19.18 9.21 1.98
CA THR A 165 20.50 8.61 2.22
C THR A 165 21.40 9.73 2.77
N ASN A 166 22.65 9.43 3.13
CA ASN A 166 23.61 10.37 3.73
C ASN A 166 23.65 11.77 3.09
N ASP A 167 23.59 11.86 1.75
CA ASP A 167 23.85 13.09 1.01
C ASP A 167 22.72 13.51 0.03
N ILE A 168 21.58 12.80 0.05
CA ILE A 168 20.45 13.05 -0.87
C ILE A 168 19.12 12.68 -0.23
N SER A 169 18.08 13.46 -0.52
CA SER A 169 16.73 13.19 -0.04
C SER A 169 15.63 13.67 -0.99
N ALA A 170 14.46 13.08 -0.87
CA ALA A 170 13.23 13.47 -1.54
C ALA A 170 12.08 13.49 -0.52
N PHE A 171 11.15 14.43 -0.69
CA PHE A 171 9.98 14.56 0.17
C PHE A 171 8.73 14.76 -0.68
N GLY A 172 7.63 14.13 -0.27
CA GLY A 172 6.34 14.20 -0.93
C GLY A 172 5.18 14.20 0.06
N ALA A 173 4.00 14.59 -0.44
CA ALA A 173 2.76 14.50 0.30
C ALA A 173 1.67 13.89 -0.58
N ALA A 174 0.81 13.08 0.03
CA ALA A 174 -0.32 12.44 -0.63
C ALA A 174 -1.58 12.46 0.23
N ILE A 175 -2.71 12.26 -0.43
CA ILE A 175 -4.02 12.13 0.18
C ILE A 175 -4.60 10.76 -0.18
N ASP A 176 -5.17 10.11 0.83
CA ASP A 176 -6.02 8.93 0.65
C ASP A 176 -7.47 9.30 0.99
N ALA A 177 -8.41 8.72 0.27
CA ALA A 177 -9.83 8.84 0.54
C ALA A 177 -10.48 7.46 0.45
N GLY A 178 -11.48 7.19 1.30
CA GLY A 178 -12.08 5.87 1.33
C GLY A 178 -13.53 5.89 1.81
N VAL A 179 -14.26 4.87 1.37
CA VAL A 179 -15.62 4.57 1.79
C VAL A 179 -15.74 3.07 2.08
N GLN A 180 -16.45 2.73 3.16
CA GLN A 180 -16.88 1.37 3.46
C GLN A 180 -18.37 1.36 3.74
N TYR A 181 -19.08 0.40 3.17
CA TYR A 181 -20.50 0.17 3.39
C TYR A 181 -20.72 -1.23 3.94
N VAL A 182 -21.57 -1.37 4.95
CA VAL A 182 -21.99 -2.67 5.49
C VAL A 182 -23.51 -2.81 5.45
N SER A 183 -23.99 -4.02 5.16
CA SER A 183 -25.41 -4.35 5.06
C SER A 183 -25.69 -5.81 5.46
N GLY A 184 -26.96 -6.13 5.63
CA GLY A 184 -27.44 -7.39 6.18
C GLY A 184 -27.76 -7.33 7.67
N GLU A 185 -28.43 -8.36 8.17
CA GLU A 185 -28.91 -8.45 9.55
C GLU A 185 -27.77 -8.45 10.57
N ARG A 186 -26.62 -9.08 10.22
CA ARG A 186 -25.40 -9.13 11.03
C ARG A 186 -24.21 -8.46 10.35
N ASP A 187 -24.48 -7.44 9.53
CA ASP A 187 -23.47 -6.74 8.73
C ASP A 187 -22.64 -7.71 7.86
N ASN A 188 -23.33 -8.73 7.32
CA ASN A 188 -22.76 -9.82 6.55
C ASN A 188 -22.07 -9.32 5.29
N PHE A 189 -22.72 -8.43 4.55
CA PHE A 189 -22.23 -7.92 3.28
C PHE A 189 -21.46 -6.61 3.51
N LYS A 190 -20.29 -6.50 2.87
CA LYS A 190 -19.46 -5.30 2.94
C LYS A 190 -18.92 -4.94 1.57
N LEU A 191 -18.89 -3.64 1.28
CA LEU A 191 -18.25 -3.04 0.12
C LEU A 191 -17.25 -2.00 0.59
N GLY A 192 -16.13 -1.87 -0.12
CA GLY A 192 -15.15 -0.83 0.15
C GLY A 192 -14.56 -0.30 -1.15
N ILE A 193 -14.37 1.00 -1.19
CA ILE A 193 -13.65 1.70 -2.27
C ILE A 193 -12.66 2.65 -1.60
N ALA A 194 -11.42 2.68 -2.07
CA ALA A 194 -10.41 3.60 -1.60
C ALA A 194 -9.52 4.09 -2.74
N LEU A 195 -9.22 5.38 -2.73
CA LEU A 195 -8.17 6.00 -3.52
C LEU A 195 -6.99 6.25 -2.61
N ARG A 196 -5.79 5.91 -3.07
CA ARG A 196 -4.57 6.00 -2.27
C ARG A 196 -3.44 6.68 -3.04
N ASN A 197 -2.59 7.35 -2.27
CA ASN A 197 -1.34 7.96 -2.72
C ASN A 197 -1.56 9.03 -3.81
N ILE A 198 -2.70 9.72 -3.80
CA ILE A 198 -2.95 10.85 -4.71
C ILE A 198 -2.18 12.05 -4.19
N GLY A 199 -1.07 12.41 -4.84
CA GLY A 199 -0.15 13.39 -4.29
C GLY A 199 0.74 14.05 -5.33
N THR A 200 1.68 14.84 -4.83
CA THR A 200 2.64 15.56 -5.68
C THR A 200 3.80 14.66 -6.09
N PRO A 201 4.37 14.84 -7.28
CA PRO A 201 5.63 14.20 -7.64
C PRO A 201 6.73 14.52 -6.63
N MET A 202 7.62 13.57 -6.41
CA MET A 202 8.81 13.71 -5.58
C MET A 202 10.04 13.94 -6.45
N LYS A 203 11.06 14.57 -5.90
CA LYS A 203 12.32 14.80 -6.60
C LYS A 203 13.48 14.79 -5.61
N PHE A 204 14.53 14.06 -5.95
CA PHE A 204 15.74 14.04 -5.15
C PHE A 204 16.51 15.36 -5.25
N GLY A 205 17.00 15.83 -4.11
CA GLY A 205 17.90 16.97 -3.96
C GLY A 205 18.96 16.67 -2.91
N GLY A 206 20.14 17.27 -3.05
CA GLY A 206 21.23 17.06 -2.10
C GLY A 206 22.61 17.31 -2.71
N SER A 207 23.64 17.24 -1.86
CA SER A 207 25.05 17.41 -2.24
C SER A 207 25.53 16.30 -3.17
N ALA A 208 24.96 15.09 -3.10
CA ALA A 208 25.30 13.97 -3.97
C ALA A 208 25.07 14.25 -5.46
N LEU A 209 24.24 15.24 -5.80
CA LEU A 209 23.99 15.65 -7.18
C LEU A 209 25.06 16.63 -7.71
N ASN A 210 25.94 17.12 -6.85
CA ASN A 210 26.98 18.07 -7.23
C ASN A 210 28.26 17.32 -7.62
N PHE A 211 28.86 17.69 -8.74
CA PHE A 211 30.15 17.18 -9.16
C PHE A 211 31.06 18.34 -9.59
N ARG A 212 32.38 18.16 -9.44
CA ARG A 212 33.36 19.13 -9.92
C ARG A 212 33.79 18.75 -11.32
N GLY A 213 33.75 19.71 -12.23
CA GLY A 213 34.14 19.54 -13.62
C GLY A 213 35.05 20.67 -14.09
N LYS A 214 35.81 20.43 -15.15
CA LYS A 214 36.59 21.48 -15.82
C LYS A 214 35.65 22.43 -16.56
N ASN A 215 36.03 23.70 -16.65
CA ASN A 215 35.32 24.69 -17.46
C ASN A 215 35.21 24.21 -18.93
N PRO A 216 33.99 24.03 -19.49
CA PRO A 216 33.80 23.57 -20.86
C PRO A 216 34.13 24.63 -21.93
N GLU A 217 34.19 25.93 -21.59
CA GLU A 217 34.29 27.03 -22.57
C GLU A 217 35.43 28.03 -22.30
N GLY A 218 36.59 27.60 -21.79
CA GLY A 218 37.68 28.53 -21.49
C GLY A 218 39.10 27.99 -21.64
N ASN A 219 40.01 28.86 -22.12
CA ASN A 219 41.46 28.64 -22.19
C ASN A 219 42.17 28.56 -20.81
N ARG A 220 41.41 28.63 -19.71
CA ARG A 220 41.91 28.58 -18.32
C ARG A 220 41.30 27.40 -17.59
N SER A 221 42.17 26.55 -17.04
CA SER A 221 41.78 25.39 -16.24
C SER A 221 41.46 25.80 -14.80
N TYR A 222 40.19 26.03 -14.49
CA TYR A 222 39.68 26.07 -13.13
C TYR A 222 38.48 25.14 -12.97
N GLU A 223 38.24 24.66 -11.75
CA GLU A 223 37.12 23.76 -11.45
C GLU A 223 35.84 24.55 -11.21
N LEU A 224 34.74 24.04 -11.77
CA LEU A 224 33.38 24.51 -11.53
C LEU A 224 32.58 23.39 -10.86
N THR A 225 31.71 23.76 -9.91
CA THR A 225 30.71 22.83 -9.37
C THR A 225 29.50 22.84 -10.29
N PHE A 226 29.23 21.69 -10.89
CA PHE A 226 28.04 21.42 -11.67
C PHE A 226 27.06 20.61 -10.83
N GLN A 227 25.77 20.73 -11.13
CA GLN A 227 24.72 19.98 -10.45
C GLN A 227 23.92 19.17 -11.48
N HIS A 228 23.81 17.87 -11.25
CA HIS A 228 22.87 17.02 -11.98
C HIS A 228 21.44 17.37 -11.57
N ARG A 229 20.59 17.67 -12.56
CA ARG A 229 19.16 17.90 -12.32
C ARG A 229 18.45 16.56 -12.25
N ALA A 230 18.08 16.14 -11.04
CA ALA A 230 17.24 14.97 -10.85
C ALA A 230 15.88 15.17 -11.55
N ALA A 231 15.38 14.10 -12.19
CA ALA A 231 14.03 14.05 -12.70
C ALA A 231 13.03 13.86 -11.54
N PRO A 232 11.82 14.46 -11.62
CA PRO A 232 10.76 14.11 -10.70
C PRO A 232 10.23 12.71 -11.00
N PHE A 233 9.69 12.05 -9.98
CA PHE A 233 8.98 10.77 -10.08
C PHE A 233 7.62 10.88 -9.38
N GLU A 234 6.63 10.18 -9.92
CA GLU A 234 5.26 10.20 -9.44
C GLU A 234 5.05 9.24 -8.27
N LEU A 235 4.02 9.52 -7.45
CA LEU A 235 3.60 8.59 -6.40
C LEU A 235 2.71 7.48 -6.98
N PRO A 236 2.81 6.23 -6.47
CA PRO A 236 2.07 5.10 -7.01
C PRO A 236 0.60 5.17 -6.57
N SER A 237 -0.20 5.83 -7.40
CA SER A 237 -1.63 6.04 -7.20
C SER A 237 -2.42 4.75 -7.40
N LEU A 238 -3.30 4.43 -6.44
CA LEU A 238 -4.06 3.18 -6.44
C LEU A 238 -5.56 3.44 -6.25
N LEU A 239 -6.38 2.71 -7.00
CA LEU A 239 -7.81 2.55 -6.77
C LEU A 239 -8.08 1.12 -6.28
N ASN A 240 -8.47 0.99 -5.01
CA ASN A 240 -8.82 -0.29 -4.41
C ASN A 240 -10.34 -0.41 -4.33
N MET A 241 -10.88 -1.51 -4.84
CA MET A 241 -12.29 -1.88 -4.72
C MET A 241 -12.37 -3.28 -4.12
N GLY A 242 -13.23 -3.48 -3.14
CA GLY A 242 -13.39 -4.77 -2.49
C GLY A 242 -14.83 -5.07 -2.12
N PHE A 243 -15.16 -6.35 -2.12
CA PHE A 243 -16.38 -6.86 -1.54
C PHE A 243 -16.06 -8.02 -0.60
N SER A 244 -16.86 -8.19 0.43
CA SER A 244 -16.79 -9.36 1.30
C SER A 244 -18.15 -9.75 1.84
N TYR A 245 -18.33 -11.05 2.11
CA TYR A 245 -19.54 -11.58 2.71
C TYR A 245 -19.20 -12.52 3.87
N ASP A 246 -19.81 -12.30 5.03
CA ASP A 246 -19.64 -13.11 6.24
C ASP A 246 -20.79 -14.12 6.34
N TYR A 247 -20.44 -15.40 6.26
CA TYR A 247 -21.33 -16.52 6.51
C TYR A 247 -21.15 -17.02 7.95
N TYR A 248 -22.14 -16.77 8.79
CA TYR A 248 -22.11 -17.16 10.20
C TYR A 248 -22.67 -18.57 10.38
N PHE A 249 -21.86 -19.48 10.91
CA PHE A 249 -22.30 -20.79 11.35
C PHE A 249 -22.88 -20.74 12.77
N SER A 250 -22.31 -19.88 13.61
CA SER A 250 -22.76 -19.60 14.97
C SER A 250 -22.34 -18.19 15.37
N ASN A 251 -22.66 -17.78 16.60
CA ASN A 251 -22.16 -16.50 17.15
C ASN A 251 -20.65 -16.51 17.40
N ALA A 252 -20.02 -17.70 17.47
CA ALA A 252 -18.60 -17.85 17.73
C ALA A 252 -17.79 -18.20 16.48
N MET A 253 -18.44 -18.45 15.33
CA MET A 253 -17.79 -18.98 14.14
C MET A 253 -18.40 -18.41 12.87
N PHE A 254 -17.55 -17.85 12.01
CA PHE A 254 -17.97 -17.41 10.69
C PHE A 254 -16.83 -17.56 9.68
N LEU A 255 -17.23 -17.72 8.41
CA LEU A 255 -16.35 -17.70 7.26
C LEU A 255 -16.63 -16.42 6.48
N ARG A 256 -15.60 -15.63 6.21
CA ARG A 256 -15.67 -14.48 5.31
C ARG A 256 -15.06 -14.84 3.97
N GLY A 257 -15.87 -14.72 2.92
CA GLY A 257 -15.37 -14.69 1.55
C GLY A 257 -15.14 -13.26 1.09
N MET A 258 -14.10 -13.02 0.32
CA MET A 258 -13.81 -11.70 -0.24
C MET A 258 -13.22 -11.79 -1.64
N ALA A 259 -13.43 -10.73 -2.42
CA ALA A 259 -12.63 -10.46 -3.59
C ALA A 259 -12.38 -8.96 -3.71
N SER A 260 -11.29 -8.62 -4.38
CA SER A 260 -10.86 -7.25 -4.56
C SER A 260 -10.21 -7.05 -5.90
N TYR A 261 -10.35 -5.84 -6.42
CA TYR A 261 -9.70 -5.31 -7.59
C TYR A 261 -8.89 -4.09 -7.16
N THR A 262 -7.62 -4.02 -7.55
CA THR A 262 -6.76 -2.87 -7.35
C THR A 262 -6.26 -2.41 -8.68
N SER A 263 -6.63 -1.20 -9.10
CA SER A 263 -6.00 -0.57 -10.25
C SER A 263 -4.80 0.25 -9.82
N ASN A 264 -3.67 0.06 -10.50
CA ASN A 264 -2.44 0.80 -10.26
C ASN A 264 -2.12 1.66 -11.47
N ALA A 265 -2.02 2.98 -11.27
CA ALA A 265 -1.75 3.90 -12.37
C ALA A 265 -0.38 3.69 -13.04
N PHE A 266 0.54 3.00 -12.34
CA PHE A 266 1.95 2.80 -12.71
C PHE A 266 2.39 1.34 -12.62
N SER A 267 1.46 0.39 -12.57
CA SER A 267 1.77 -1.05 -12.61
C SER A 267 0.61 -1.82 -13.23
N LEU A 268 0.70 -3.15 -13.21
CA LEU A 268 -0.41 -4.01 -13.60
C LEU A 268 -1.56 -3.93 -12.60
N ASP A 269 -2.78 -4.05 -13.12
CA ASP A 269 -3.96 -4.13 -12.29
C ASP A 269 -4.03 -5.51 -11.62
N GLN A 270 -4.49 -5.55 -10.38
CA GLN A 270 -4.54 -6.77 -9.57
C GLN A 270 -5.98 -7.18 -9.30
N VAL A 271 -6.28 -8.47 -9.44
CA VAL A 271 -7.55 -9.07 -9.01
C VAL A 271 -7.26 -10.26 -8.10
N GLY A 272 -8.02 -10.40 -7.02
CA GLY A 272 -7.79 -11.52 -6.12
C GLY A 272 -9.00 -11.90 -5.30
N GLY A 273 -8.95 -13.12 -4.78
CA GLY A 273 -9.96 -13.71 -3.91
C GLY A 273 -9.34 -14.25 -2.64
N GLY A 274 -10.09 -14.22 -1.55
CA GLY A 274 -9.62 -14.70 -0.25
C GLY A 274 -10.72 -15.22 0.66
N LEU A 275 -10.31 -16.00 1.65
CA LEU A 275 -11.13 -16.55 2.71
C LEU A 275 -10.49 -16.24 4.07
N GLU A 276 -11.31 -15.81 5.02
CA GLU A 276 -10.94 -15.75 6.43
C GLU A 276 -11.92 -16.61 7.25
N PHE A 277 -11.40 -17.55 8.03
CA PHE A 277 -12.20 -18.35 8.97
C PHE A 277 -11.91 -17.90 10.40
N PHE A 278 -12.95 -17.47 11.11
CA PHE A 278 -12.87 -16.97 12.47
C PHE A 278 -13.45 -17.99 13.45
N PHE A 279 -12.72 -18.24 14.54
CA PHE A 279 -13.14 -19.14 15.61
C PHE A 279 -12.94 -18.49 16.99
N ARG A 280 -14.05 -18.28 17.70
CA ARG A 280 -14.16 -17.81 19.09
C ARG A 280 -13.35 -16.55 19.41
N ASP A 281 -13.14 -15.68 18.44
CA ASP A 281 -12.29 -14.47 18.54
C ASP A 281 -10.83 -14.74 18.99
N ILE A 282 -10.38 -16.00 18.97
CA ILE A 282 -9.03 -16.42 19.39
C ILE A 282 -8.16 -16.85 18.21
N LEU A 283 -8.77 -17.41 17.16
CA LEU A 283 -8.08 -17.97 16.02
C LEU A 283 -8.70 -17.44 14.74
N VAL A 284 -7.84 -16.99 13.83
CA VAL A 284 -8.23 -16.63 12.47
C VAL A 284 -7.30 -17.31 11.48
N LEU A 285 -7.88 -18.13 10.60
CA LEU A 285 -7.17 -18.74 9.48
C LEU A 285 -7.44 -17.92 8.23
N ARG A 286 -6.40 -17.66 7.44
CA ARG A 286 -6.47 -16.80 6.25
C ARG A 286 -5.82 -17.51 5.07
N GLY A 287 -6.46 -17.42 3.92
CA GLY A 287 -5.90 -17.88 2.66
C GLY A 287 -6.40 -16.97 1.53
N SER A 288 -5.49 -16.56 0.67
CA SER A 288 -5.81 -15.67 -0.45
C SER A 288 -4.93 -15.96 -1.64
N TYR A 289 -5.42 -15.55 -2.81
CA TYR A 289 -4.66 -15.56 -4.05
C TYR A 289 -4.91 -14.24 -4.78
N MET A 290 -3.83 -13.64 -5.30
CA MET A 290 -3.87 -12.42 -6.10
C MET A 290 -3.22 -12.70 -7.45
N TYR A 291 -3.82 -12.18 -8.50
CA TYR A 291 -3.39 -12.32 -9.88
C TYR A 291 -3.21 -10.93 -10.52
N GLU A 292 -2.13 -10.76 -11.25
CA GLU A 292 -1.82 -9.53 -11.99
C GLU A 292 -2.29 -9.66 -13.43
N LEU A 293 -3.18 -8.75 -13.84
CA LEU A 293 -3.75 -8.69 -15.17
C LEU A 293 -2.68 -8.17 -16.15
N GLY A 294 -2.51 -8.83 -17.30
CA GLY A 294 -1.58 -8.39 -18.35
C GLY A 294 -0.16 -8.98 -18.29
N GLN A 295 0.15 -9.83 -17.29
CA GLN A 295 1.48 -10.44 -17.16
C GLN A 295 1.90 -11.28 -18.39
N ALA A 296 0.96 -11.99 -19.02
CA ALA A 296 1.21 -12.81 -20.21
C ALA A 296 1.56 -12.00 -21.48
N ALA A 297 1.28 -10.69 -21.51
CA ALA A 297 1.61 -9.83 -22.65
C ALA A 297 3.04 -9.27 -22.58
N ILE A 298 3.61 -9.19 -21.37
CA ILE A 298 4.97 -8.67 -21.14
C ILE A 298 6.03 -9.75 -21.41
N GLU A 299 5.75 -11.03 -21.14
CA GLU A 299 6.67 -12.14 -21.42
C GLU A 299 6.91 -12.41 -22.92
N GLN A 300 6.13 -11.81 -23.82
CA GLN A 300 6.23 -12.00 -25.28
C GLN A 300 6.99 -10.89 -26.01
N THR A 301 7.48 -9.87 -25.28
CA THR A 301 8.28 -8.75 -25.81
C THR A 301 9.68 -8.77 -25.23
#